data_AF-A0A559KCN3-F1
#
_entry.id   AF-A0A559KCN3-F1
#
_cell.length_a   1.000
_cell.length_b   1.000
_cell.length_c   1.000
_cell.angle_alpha   90.00
_cell.angle_beta   90.00
_cell.angle_gamma   90.00
#
_symmetry.space_group_name_H-M   'P 1'
#
loop_
_entity.id
_entity.type
_entity.pdbx_description
1 polymer ?
#
loop_
_entity_poly.entity_id
_entity_poly.type
_entity_poly.pdbx_seq_one_letter_code
_entity_poly.pdbx_strand_id
1 'polypeptide(L)'
;MPHAARLDKQNFDYDFYLENWDRGRQFFMIWLEFVCGLSKESGLYKIIDSSVCSDSDLIFWIDHYDGDFNPEGLEATTRRYIQSKLGDNS
;
A
#
# COMPACT_ATOMS: atom_id res chain seq x y z
N MET A 1 -11.45 15.91 -40.05
CA MET A 1 -11.39 15.97 -38.57
C MET A 1 -10.75 14.67 -38.09
N PRO A 2 -9.65 14.70 -37.32
CA PRO A 2 -8.88 13.51 -37.03
C PRO A 2 -9.55 12.68 -35.93
N HIS A 3 -9.61 11.37 -36.21
CA HIS A 3 -9.53 10.25 -35.29
C HIS A 3 -9.91 10.53 -33.83
N ALA A 4 -11.17 10.22 -33.48
CA ALA A 4 -11.46 9.73 -32.14
C ALA A 4 -10.57 8.48 -31.93
N ALA A 5 -9.56 8.61 -31.07
CA ALA A 5 -8.82 7.47 -30.57
C ALA A 5 -9.85 6.55 -29.91
N ARG A 6 -10.06 5.37 -30.50
CA ARG A 6 -10.75 4.29 -29.80
C ARG A 6 -9.95 4.08 -28.52
N LEU A 7 -10.60 4.29 -27.38
CA LEU A 7 -10.19 3.64 -26.14
C LEU A 7 -10.31 2.15 -26.42
N ASP A 8 -9.23 1.56 -26.93
CA ASP A 8 -9.12 0.11 -27.01
C ASP A 8 -9.41 -0.41 -25.61
N LYS A 9 -10.37 -1.34 -25.53
CA LYS A 9 -10.63 -2.11 -24.31
C LYS A 9 -9.29 -2.68 -23.87
N GLN A 10 -8.65 -2.06 -22.89
CA GLN A 10 -7.49 -2.65 -22.23
C GLN A 10 -7.97 -4.01 -21.74
N ASN A 11 -7.36 -5.07 -22.27
CA ASN A 11 -7.52 -6.38 -21.69
C ASN A 11 -6.88 -6.30 -20.32
N PHE A 12 -7.71 -6.23 -19.29
CA PHE A 12 -7.31 -6.39 -17.91
C PHE A 12 -7.01 -7.88 -17.69
N ASP A 13 -5.85 -8.33 -18.16
CA ASP A 13 -5.37 -9.68 -17.92
C ASP A 13 -4.63 -9.76 -16.57
N TYR A 14 -4.33 -10.99 -16.15
CA TYR A 14 -3.70 -11.27 -14.86
C TYR A 14 -2.33 -10.57 -14.72
N ASP A 15 -1.56 -10.50 -15.81
CA ASP A 15 -0.26 -9.84 -15.85
C ASP A 15 -0.39 -8.33 -15.64
N PHE A 16 -1.40 -7.69 -16.22
CA PHE A 16 -1.72 -6.29 -15.96
C PHE A 16 -2.00 -6.02 -14.48
N TYR A 17 -2.76 -6.89 -13.79
CA TYR A 17 -3.04 -6.72 -12.36
C TYR A 17 -1.80 -6.93 -11.49
N LEU A 18 -0.98 -7.94 -11.80
CA LEU A 18 0.29 -8.19 -11.09
C LEU A 18 1.25 -7.01 -11.23
N GLU A 19 1.44 -6.47 -12.44
CA GLU A 19 2.34 -5.35 -12.65
C GLU A 19 1.90 -4.08 -11.93
N ASN A 20 0.58 -3.83 -11.84
CA ASN A 20 0.06 -2.66 -11.13
C ASN A 20 0.21 -2.81 -9.61
N TRP A 21 -0.01 -4.02 -9.06
CA TRP A 21 0.25 -4.30 -7.66
C TRP A 21 1.73 -4.10 -7.31
N ASP A 22 2.64 -4.71 -8.07
CA ASP A 22 4.08 -4.61 -7.80
C ASP A 22 4.56 -3.15 -7.81
N ARG A 23 4.08 -2.36 -8.77
CA ARG A 23 4.34 -0.91 -8.82
C ARG A 23 3.73 -0.19 -7.63
N GLY A 24 2.46 -0.45 -7.30
CA GLY A 24 1.75 0.18 -6.19
C GLY A 24 2.44 -0.08 -4.84
N ARG A 25 2.78 -1.34 -4.58
CA ARG A 25 3.58 -1.75 -3.42
C ARG A 25 4.94 -1.07 -3.42
N GLN A 26 5.66 -1.07 -4.54
CA GLN A 26 6.98 -0.43 -4.62
C GLN A 26 6.90 1.06 -4.29
N PHE A 27 5.91 1.78 -4.83
CA PHE A 27 5.71 3.21 -4.52
C PHE A 27 5.35 3.43 -3.06
N PHE A 28 4.53 2.58 -2.46
CA PHE A 28 4.20 2.66 -1.03
C PHE A 28 5.45 2.47 -0.15
N MET A 29 6.29 1.48 -0.45
CA MET A 29 7.52 1.25 0.31
C MET A 29 8.54 2.39 0.13
N ILE A 30 8.65 2.96 -1.09
CA ILE A 30 9.45 4.16 -1.36
C ILE A 30 8.90 5.36 -0.57
N TRP A 31 7.58 5.54 -0.51
CA TRP A 31 6.97 6.61 0.27
C TRP A 31 7.31 6.51 1.75
N LEU A 32 7.25 5.31 2.34
CA LEU A 32 7.68 5.09 3.74
C LEU A 32 9.13 5.49 3.97
N GLU A 33 10.04 5.12 3.06
CA GLU A 33 11.47 5.40 3.19
C GLU A 33 11.80 6.88 3.00
N PHE A 34 11.32 7.49 1.91
CA PHE A 34 11.78 8.81 1.47
C PHE A 34 10.89 9.95 1.96
N VAL A 35 9.60 9.70 2.18
CA VAL A 35 8.66 10.74 2.63
C VAL A 35 8.48 10.68 4.14
N CYS A 36 8.31 9.48 4.70
CA CYS A 36 8.16 9.31 6.15
C CYS A 36 9.49 9.12 6.89
N GLY A 37 10.62 9.00 6.17
CA GLY A 37 11.94 8.82 6.76
C GLY A 37 12.11 7.46 7.46
N LEU A 38 11.28 6.46 7.15
CA LEU A 38 11.29 5.17 7.80
C LEU A 38 12.38 4.28 7.19
N SER A 39 13.46 4.07 7.94
CA SER A 39 14.57 3.21 7.50
C SER A 39 14.10 1.78 7.22
N LYS A 40 14.59 1.18 6.13
CA LYS A 40 14.41 -0.24 5.79
C LYS A 40 14.87 -1.19 6.89
N GLU A 41 15.83 -0.75 7.70
CA GLU A 41 16.33 -1.55 8.82
C GLU A 41 15.45 -1.47 10.07
N SER A 42 14.54 -0.51 10.13
CA SER A 42 13.64 -0.36 11.28
C SER A 42 12.68 -1.55 11.39
N GLY A 43 12.35 -1.91 12.64
CA GLY A 43 11.36 -2.95 12.90
C GLY A 43 9.99 -2.61 12.31
N LEU A 44 9.58 -1.34 12.39
CA LEU A 44 8.32 -0.88 11.84
C LEU A 44 8.24 -1.05 10.32
N TYR A 45 9.30 -0.70 9.58
CA TYR A 45 9.34 -0.93 8.13
C TYR A 45 9.14 -2.41 7.78
N LYS A 46 9.86 -3.29 8.48
CA LYS A 46 9.79 -4.75 8.28
C LYS A 46 8.39 -5.29 8.62
N ILE A 47 7.74 -4.76 9.65
CA ILE A 47 6.36 -5.10 10.01
C ILE A 47 5.40 -4.68 8.89
N ILE A 48 5.48 -3.44 8.41
CA ILE A 48 4.62 -2.94 7.34
C ILE A 48 4.81 -3.78 6.06
N ASP A 49 6.06 -4.02 5.65
CA ASP A 49 6.39 -4.85 4.48
C ASP A 49 5.80 -6.26 4.58
N SER A 50 5.92 -6.90 5.75
CA SER A 50 5.40 -8.26 5.95
C SER A 50 3.88 -8.33 6.07
N SER A 51 3.22 -7.25 6.47
CA SER A 51 1.79 -7.24 6.80
C SER A 51 0.92 -6.77 5.64
N VAL A 52 1.41 -5.83 4.84
CA VAL A 52 0.75 -5.33 3.63
C VAL A 52 1.18 -6.20 2.45
N CYS A 53 0.45 -7.28 2.16
CA CYS A 53 0.83 -8.26 1.13
C CYS A 53 -0.11 -8.33 -0.09
N SER A 54 -1.12 -7.47 -0.15
CA SER A 54 -2.06 -7.35 -1.26
C SER A 54 -2.56 -5.90 -1.44
N ASP A 55 -3.17 -5.60 -2.59
CA ASP A 55 -3.83 -4.30 -2.82
C ASP A 55 -4.88 -4.00 -1.73
N SER A 56 -5.66 -5.01 -1.33
CA SER A 56 -6.65 -4.88 -0.27
C SER A 56 -6.01 -4.51 1.06
N ASP A 57 -4.84 -5.08 1.39
CA ASP A 57 -4.13 -4.71 2.61
C ASP A 57 -3.62 -3.29 2.57
N LEU A 58 -3.14 -2.84 1.42
CA LEU A 58 -2.63 -1.48 1.24
C LEU A 58 -3.78 -0.47 1.42
N ILE A 59 -4.91 -0.71 0.75
CA ILE A 59 -6.13 0.11 0.90
C ILE A 59 -6.57 0.10 2.36
N PHE A 60 -6.63 -1.06 3.01
CA PHE A 60 -7.07 -1.17 4.39
C PHE A 60 -6.10 -0.50 5.38
N TRP A 61 -4.79 -0.55 5.12
CA TRP A 61 -3.81 0.18 5.91
C TRP A 61 -4.00 1.70 5.74
N ILE A 62 -4.24 2.16 4.52
CA ILE A 62 -4.51 3.58 4.21
C ILE A 62 -5.77 4.07 4.90
N ASP A 63 -6.82 3.24 5.01
CA ASP A 63 -8.05 3.61 5.74
C ASP A 63 -7.80 3.88 7.24
N HIS A 64 -6.72 3.34 7.81
CA HIS A 64 -6.29 3.60 9.18
C HIS A 64 -5.26 4.73 9.29
N TYR A 65 -4.80 5.27 8.16
CA TYR A 65 -3.80 6.32 8.13
C TYR A 65 -4.43 7.68 8.41
N ASP A 66 -3.97 8.34 9.47
CA ASP A 66 -4.52 9.62 9.94
C ASP A 66 -3.73 10.84 9.41
N GLY A 67 -2.74 10.61 8.54
CA GLY A 67 -1.94 11.67 7.94
C GLY A 67 -0.71 12.07 8.77
N ASP A 68 -0.43 11.40 9.89
CA ASP A 68 0.80 11.63 10.66
C ASP A 68 1.97 10.83 10.08
N PHE A 69 2.87 11.53 9.39
CA PHE A 69 4.04 10.97 8.72
C PHE A 69 5.18 10.63 9.69
N ASN A 70 5.07 11.00 10.98
CA ASN A 70 6.09 10.69 11.96
C ASN A 70 6.11 9.19 12.29
N PRO A 71 7.26 8.64 12.76
CA PRO A 71 7.35 7.21 13.11
C PRO A 71 6.29 6.75 14.11
N GLU A 72 5.93 7.59 15.09
CA GLU A 72 4.90 7.28 16.10
C GLU A 72 3.50 7.17 15.49
N GLY A 73 3.15 8.07 14.56
CA GLY A 73 1.91 8.04 13.80
C GLY A 73 1.81 6.80 12.93
N LEU A 74 2.87 6.49 12.18
CA LEU A 74 2.96 5.27 11.39
C LEU A 74 2.84 3.98 12.23
N GLU A 75 3.45 3.96 13.42
CA GLU A 75 3.32 2.83 14.34
C GLU A 75 1.88 2.68 14.83
N ALA A 76 1.22 3.80 15.18
CA ALA A 76 -0.17 3.81 15.61
C ALA A 76 -1.11 3.32 14.49
N THR A 77 -0.96 3.81 13.27
CA THR A 77 -1.71 3.34 12.09
C THR A 77 -1.51 1.86 11.87
N THR A 78 -0.25 1.40 11.84
CA THR A 78 0.08 -0.01 11.60
C THR A 78 -0.49 -0.91 12.68
N ARG A 79 -0.49 -0.46 13.94
CA ARG A 79 -1.08 -1.19 15.06
C ARG A 79 -2.60 -1.31 14.92
N ARG A 80 -3.30 -0.22 14.58
CA ARG A 80 -4.76 -0.25 14.35
C ARG A 80 -5.11 -1.19 13.21
N TYR A 81 -4.40 -1.07 12.08
CA TYR A 81 -4.55 -1.96 10.92
C TYR A 81 -4.41 -3.45 11.31
N ILE A 82 -3.34 -3.83 12.02
CA ILE A 82 -3.12 -5.23 12.44
C ILE A 82 -4.22 -5.70 13.39
N GLN A 83 -4.62 -4.88 14.35
CA GLN A 83 -5.69 -5.21 15.29
C GLN A 83 -7.03 -5.43 14.58
N SER A 84 -7.40 -4.55 13.65
CA SER A 84 -8.62 -4.69 12.85
C SER A 84 -8.59 -5.96 11.99
N LYS A 85 -7.46 -6.25 11.34
CA LYS A 85 -7.27 -7.45 10.51
C LYS A 85 -7.38 -8.76 11.30
N LEU A 86 -6.93 -8.76 12.56
CA LEU A 86 -7.05 -9.92 13.45
C LEU A 86 -8.46 -10.06 14.06
N GLY A 87 -9.14 -8.93 14.30
CA GLY A 87 -10.51 -8.90 14.84
C GLY A 87 -11.57 -9.45 13.88
N ASP A 88 -11.37 -9.33 12.57
CA ASP A 88 -12.28 -9.86 11.54
C ASP A 88 -12.21 -11.39 11.37
N ASN A 89 -11.31 -12.08 12.07
CA ASN A 89 -11.17 -13.54 12.04
C ASN A 89 -11.79 -14.25 13.27
N SER A 90 -12.61 -13.56 14.07
CA SER A 90 -13.26 -14.08 15.29
C SER A 90 -14.78 -14.16 15.17
#